data_AF-A0A938RG68-F1
#
_entry.id   AF-A0A938RG68-F1
#
_cell.length_a   1.000
_cell.length_b   1.000
_cell.length_c   1.000
_cell.angle_alpha   90.00
_cell.angle_beta   90.00
_cell.angle_gamma   90.00
#
_symmetry.space_group_name_H-M   'P 1'
#
loop_
_entity.id
_entity.type
_entity.pdbx_description
1 polymer ?
#
loop_
_entity_poly.entity_id
_entity_poly.type
_entity_poly.pdbx_seq_one_letter_code
_entity_poly.pdbx_strand_id
1 'polypeptide(L)'
;MTNDANGKKKAVCNTCTLKLVAVAYRRAPWFRLFREPLKLGMRFFSWAYRVDPSEYDVRTPACHGCIRFYKVALKEKSGPFRLMNDLFNPLFDVLLERIVTEEEVSQAKTYARAASNGEVTPDAAARWMKGQRAGFSCMRE
;
A
#
# COMPACT_ATOMS: atom_id res chain seq x y z
N MET A 1 -3.67 -13.15 13.01
CA MET A 1 -3.09 -13.45 11.68
C MET A 1 -3.29 -14.92 11.44
N THR A 2 -3.99 -15.31 10.38
CA THR A 2 -4.18 -16.72 10.02
C THR A 2 -3.12 -17.10 8.98
N ASN A 3 -2.33 -18.12 9.28
CA ASN A 3 -1.32 -18.65 8.36
C ASN A 3 -2.02 -19.49 7.28
N ASP A 4 -1.56 -19.41 6.03
CA ASP A 4 -1.93 -20.40 5.01
C ASP A 4 -1.17 -21.72 5.21
N ALA A 5 -1.66 -22.78 4.56
CA ALA A 5 -1.08 -24.13 4.57
C ALA A 5 0.40 -24.20 4.11
N ASN A 6 0.92 -23.09 3.54
CA ASN A 6 2.30 -22.94 3.07
C ASN A 6 3.14 -22.00 3.97
N GLY A 7 2.68 -21.67 5.18
CA GLY A 7 3.41 -20.83 6.14
C GLY A 7 3.44 -19.32 5.84
N LYS A 8 2.77 -18.87 4.77
CA LYS A 8 2.71 -17.44 4.38
C LYS A 8 1.65 -16.68 5.17
N LYS A 9 1.93 -15.41 5.49
CA LYS A 9 1.00 -14.53 6.23
C LYS A 9 -0.09 -14.05 5.26
N LYS A 10 -1.37 -14.31 5.56
CA LYS A 10 -2.51 -13.79 4.77
C LYS A 10 -2.55 -12.27 4.81
N ALA A 11 -2.44 -11.66 3.64
CA ALA A 11 -2.57 -10.21 3.48
C ALA A 11 -4.04 -9.75 3.58
N VAL A 12 -4.49 -9.34 4.76
CA VAL A 12 -5.82 -8.73 4.95
C VAL A 12 -5.71 -7.20 4.98
N CYS A 13 -6.45 -6.52 4.10
CA CYS A 13 -6.47 -5.06 4.01
C CYS A 13 -7.88 -4.49 4.27
N ASN A 14 -8.02 -3.58 5.24
CA ASN A 14 -9.29 -2.89 5.51
C ASN A 14 -9.57 -1.73 4.54
N THR A 15 -8.51 -1.04 4.10
CA THR A 15 -8.59 0.10 3.18
C THR A 15 -7.44 0.05 2.18
N CYS A 16 -7.73 0.20 0.89
CA CYS A 16 -6.72 0.13 -0.16
C CYS A 16 -6.04 1.49 -0.32
N THR A 17 -4.90 1.69 0.33
CA THR A 17 -4.11 2.93 0.24
C THR A 17 -3.64 3.21 -1.20
N LEU A 18 -3.44 2.16 -2.01
CA LEU A 18 -3.10 2.32 -3.43
C LEU A 18 -4.21 3.08 -4.18
N LYS A 19 -5.48 2.73 -3.90
CA LYS A 19 -6.66 3.37 -4.51
C LYS A 19 -6.89 4.79 -4.00
N LEU A 20 -6.62 5.07 -2.73
CA LEU A 20 -6.70 6.45 -2.22
C LEU A 20 -5.64 7.35 -2.87
N VAL A 21 -4.42 6.83 -3.03
CA VAL A 21 -3.31 7.58 -3.60
C VAL A 21 -3.47 7.75 -5.10
N ALA A 22 -4.03 6.75 -5.76
CA ALA A 22 -4.45 6.81 -7.14
C ALA A 22 -5.37 8.02 -7.40
N VAL A 23 -6.33 8.25 -6.51
CA VAL A 23 -7.20 9.43 -6.56
C VAL A 23 -6.41 10.69 -6.21
N ALA A 24 -5.62 10.66 -5.15
CA ALA A 24 -4.85 11.81 -4.70
C ALA A 24 -3.87 12.32 -5.76
N TYR A 25 -3.21 11.44 -6.53
CA TYR A 25 -2.31 11.82 -7.61
C TYR A 25 -3.03 12.44 -8.81
N ARG A 26 -4.29 12.05 -9.08
CA ARG A 26 -5.09 12.68 -10.15
C ARG A 26 -5.52 14.09 -9.77
N ARG A 27 -5.91 14.30 -8.51
CA ARG A 27 -6.40 15.59 -8.02
C ARG A 27 -5.28 16.55 -7.64
N ALA A 28 -4.21 16.03 -7.04
CA ALA A 28 -3.10 16.80 -6.49
C ALA A 28 -1.76 16.16 -6.90
N PRO A 29 -1.26 16.44 -8.11
CA PRO A 29 0.02 15.88 -8.59
C PRO A 29 1.21 16.22 -7.67
N TRP A 30 1.15 17.37 -6.98
CA TRP A 30 2.17 17.79 -6.02
C TRP A 30 2.30 16.83 -4.83
N PHE A 31 1.26 16.05 -4.50
CA PHE A 31 1.31 15.02 -3.46
C PHE A 31 2.40 13.96 -3.71
N ARG A 32 2.84 13.81 -4.97
CA ARG A 32 3.97 12.95 -5.34
C ARG A 32 5.26 13.39 -4.66
N LEU A 33 5.50 14.69 -4.52
CA LEU A 33 6.69 15.24 -3.86
C LEU A 33 6.75 14.87 -2.38
N PHE A 34 5.60 14.69 -1.72
CA PHE A 34 5.55 14.24 -0.34
C PHE A 34 5.67 12.72 -0.22
N ARG A 35 5.00 11.99 -1.11
CA ARG A 35 4.88 10.52 -1.00
C ARG A 35 6.10 9.76 -1.54
N GLU A 36 6.77 10.26 -2.57
CA GLU A 36 7.94 9.59 -3.14
C GLU A 36 9.15 9.54 -2.18
N PRO A 37 9.49 10.62 -1.45
CA PRO A 37 10.51 10.55 -0.38
C PRO A 37 10.14 9.56 0.72
N LEU A 38 8.88 9.52 1.14
CA LEU A 38 8.42 8.55 2.15
C LEU A 38 8.56 7.10 1.66
N LYS A 39 8.29 6.84 0.37
CA LYS A 39 8.55 5.54 -0.26
C LYS A 39 10.04 5.20 -0.29
N LEU A 40 10.89 6.19 -0.56
CA LEU A 40 12.33 6.00 -0.60
C LEU A 40 12.88 5.70 0.79
N GLY A 41 12.39 6.39 1.83
CA GLY A 41 12.64 6.07 3.22
C GLY A 41 12.24 4.63 3.55
N MET A 42 11.01 4.22 3.23
CA MET A 42 10.59 2.82 3.41
C MET A 42 11.49 1.83 2.68
N ARG A 43 11.92 2.11 1.44
CA ARG A 43 12.88 1.24 0.71
C ARG A 43 14.21 1.12 1.44
N PHE A 44 14.76 2.25 1.87
CA PHE A 44 16.02 2.30 2.59
C PHE A 44 15.94 1.48 3.89
N PHE A 45 14.87 1.67 4.67
CA PHE A 45 14.64 0.87 5.87
C PHE A 45 14.43 -0.62 5.56
N SER A 46 13.68 -0.96 4.51
CA SER A 46 13.44 -2.37 4.14
C SER A 46 14.74 -3.06 3.72
N TRP A 47 15.61 -2.35 3.01
CA TRP A 47 16.94 -2.84 2.66
C TRP A 47 17.81 -3.01 3.91
N ALA A 48 17.89 -1.98 4.77
CA ALA A 48 18.72 -2.01 5.99
C ALA A 48 18.30 -3.12 6.98
N TYR A 49 17.00 -3.38 7.10
CA TYR A 49 16.45 -4.38 8.04
C TYR A 49 16.10 -5.72 7.39
N ARG A 50 16.50 -5.94 6.13
CA ARG A 50 16.21 -7.17 5.34
C ARG A 50 14.75 -7.62 5.48
N VAL A 51 13.84 -6.73 5.12
CA VAL A 51 12.40 -7.01 5.10
C VAL A 51 12.02 -7.61 3.76
N ASP A 52 11.46 -8.82 3.78
CA ASP A 52 10.95 -9.48 2.59
C ASP A 52 9.41 -9.43 2.56
N PRO A 53 8.78 -8.72 1.60
CA PRO A 53 7.33 -8.69 1.44
C PRO A 53 6.78 -9.94 0.72
N SER A 54 7.64 -10.80 0.19
CA SER A 54 7.24 -12.05 -0.49
C SER A 54 6.64 -13.08 0.48
N GLU A 55 6.84 -12.88 1.79
CA GLU A 55 6.21 -13.65 2.88
C GLU A 55 4.70 -13.44 2.97
N TYR A 56 4.16 -12.39 2.34
CA TYR A 56 2.73 -12.10 2.33
C TYR A 56 2.06 -12.73 1.11
N ASP A 57 1.11 -13.63 1.37
CA ASP A 57 0.30 -14.21 0.31
C ASP A 57 -0.83 -13.24 -0.07
N VAL A 58 -0.88 -12.85 -1.33
CA VAL A 58 -1.85 -11.89 -1.88
C VAL A 58 -2.68 -12.56 -2.95
N ARG A 59 -4.00 -12.38 -2.87
CA ARG A 59 -4.95 -13.03 -3.79
C ARG A 59 -5.11 -12.31 -5.12
N THR A 60 -4.64 -11.07 -5.22
CA THR A 60 -4.78 -10.24 -6.42
C THR A 60 -3.42 -9.73 -6.86
N PRO A 61 -3.11 -9.77 -8.17
CA PRO A 61 -1.80 -9.38 -8.68
C PRO A 61 -1.48 -7.90 -8.43
N ALA A 62 -2.49 -7.03 -8.38
CA ALA A 62 -2.33 -5.62 -8.05
C ALA A 62 -1.86 -5.36 -6.59
N CYS A 63 -1.97 -6.36 -5.72
CA CYS A 63 -1.54 -6.27 -4.33
C CYS A 63 -0.11 -6.81 -4.10
N HIS A 64 0.51 -7.49 -5.08
CA HIS A 64 1.91 -7.93 -4.94
C HIS A 64 2.84 -6.72 -4.74
N GLY A 65 3.73 -6.82 -3.76
CA GLY A 65 4.67 -5.74 -3.45
C GLY A 65 4.01 -4.46 -2.91
N CYS A 66 2.78 -4.55 -2.39
CA CYS A 66 2.11 -3.39 -1.82
C CYS A 66 2.93 -2.81 -0.66
N ILE A 67 3.14 -1.49 -0.70
CA ILE A 67 3.87 -0.71 0.33
C ILE A 67 3.31 -0.95 1.74
N ARG A 68 2.02 -1.29 1.85
CA ARG A 68 1.41 -1.64 3.14
C ARG A 68 2.11 -2.81 3.82
N PHE A 69 2.50 -3.85 3.07
CA PHE A 69 3.19 -5.01 3.63
C PHE A 69 4.61 -4.68 4.06
N TYR A 70 5.33 -3.88 3.27
CA TYR A 70 6.62 -3.30 3.68
C TYR A 70 6.49 -2.52 4.99
N LYS A 71 5.48 -1.64 5.11
CA LYS A 71 5.22 -0.86 6.34
C LYS A 71 4.91 -1.76 7.55
N VAL A 72 4.10 -2.81 7.38
CA VAL A 72 3.77 -3.74 8.48
C VAL A 72 5.02 -4.49 8.92
N ALA A 73 5.77 -5.10 8.01
CA ALA A 73 6.98 -5.83 8.33
C ALA A 73 8.08 -4.91 8.92
N LEU A 74 8.19 -3.66 8.44
CA LEU A 74 9.08 -2.66 9.02
C LEU A 74 8.67 -2.24 10.43
N LYS A 75 7.38 -2.07 10.70
CA LYS A 75 6.90 -1.81 12.07
C LYS A 75 7.23 -2.98 12.99
N GLU A 76 7.13 -4.23 12.53
CA GLU A 76 7.51 -5.39 13.33
C GLU A 76 9.02 -5.37 13.66
N LYS A 77 9.89 -5.11 12.68
CA LYS A 77 11.36 -5.21 12.84
C LYS A 77 12.08 -3.95 13.35
N SER A 78 11.52 -2.74 13.19
CA SER A 78 12.25 -1.48 13.45
C SER A 78 11.46 -0.52 14.34
N GLY A 79 11.98 -0.28 15.55
CA GLY A 79 11.51 0.77 16.48
C GLY A 79 11.68 2.20 15.92
N PRO A 80 12.84 2.55 15.33
CA PRO A 80 13.02 3.86 14.68
C PRO A 80 12.00 4.12 13.56
N PHE A 81 11.67 3.09 12.78
CA PHE A 81 10.63 3.20 11.76
C PHE A 81 9.25 3.44 12.36
N ARG A 82 8.92 2.87 13.53
CA ARG A 82 7.64 3.17 14.21
C ARG A 82 7.56 4.64 14.60
N LEU A 83 8.59 5.17 15.26
CA LEU A 83 8.61 6.57 15.68
C LEU A 83 8.48 7.53 14.49
N MET A 84 9.28 7.30 13.45
CA MET A 84 9.19 8.05 12.20
C MET A 84 7.80 7.94 11.59
N ASN A 85 7.28 6.73 11.44
CA ASN A 85 5.96 6.52 10.88
C ASN A 85 4.88 7.24 11.71
N ASP A 86 4.94 7.19 13.02
CA ASP A 86 3.90 7.74 13.89
C ASP A 86 3.91 9.27 13.88
N LEU A 87 5.06 9.89 13.59
CA LEU A 87 5.16 11.32 13.29
C LEU A 87 4.55 11.68 11.91
N PHE A 88 4.85 10.89 10.87
CA PHE A 88 4.39 11.20 9.50
C PHE A 88 2.96 10.76 9.20
N ASN A 89 2.42 9.75 9.90
CA ASN A 89 1.08 9.21 9.68
C ASN A 89 -0.03 10.27 9.84
N PRO A 90 -0.11 11.05 10.93
CA PRO A 90 -1.15 12.08 11.07
C PRO A 90 -1.05 13.15 9.99
N LEU A 91 0.16 13.57 9.60
CA LEU A 91 0.34 14.52 8.51
C LEU A 91 -0.14 13.95 7.18
N PHE A 92 0.19 12.70 6.89
CA PHE A 92 -0.27 12.02 5.69
C PHE A 92 -1.80 11.89 5.66
N ASP A 93 -2.41 11.51 6.78
CA ASP A 93 -3.86 11.31 6.87
C ASP A 93 -4.61 12.64 6.67
N VAL A 94 -4.17 13.74 7.31
CA VAL A 94 -4.76 15.08 7.10
C VAL A 94 -4.64 15.55 5.64
N LEU A 95 -3.47 15.33 5.02
CA LEU A 95 -3.28 15.67 3.61
C LEU A 95 -4.18 14.83 2.71
N LEU A 96 -4.31 13.54 3.00
CA LEU A 96 -5.13 12.62 2.21
C LEU A 96 -6.62 12.94 2.34
N GLU A 97 -7.11 13.20 3.55
CA GLU A 97 -8.50 13.58 3.84
C GLU A 97 -8.89 14.90 3.16
N ARG A 98 -7.96 15.84 3.00
CA ARG A 98 -8.21 17.07 2.24
C ARG A 98 -8.32 16.85 0.73
N ILE A 99 -7.72 15.80 0.20
CA ILE A 99 -7.66 15.54 -1.25
C ILE A 99 -8.76 14.55 -1.69
N VAL A 100 -9.04 13.56 -0.84
CA VAL A 100 -9.89 12.40 -1.14
C VAL A 100 -11.22 12.53 -0.37
N THR A 101 -12.35 12.33 -1.05
CA THR A 101 -13.66 12.41 -0.40
C THR A 101 -13.99 11.15 0.40
N GLU A 102 -14.95 11.25 1.32
CA GLU A 102 -15.45 10.09 2.08
C GLU A 102 -15.98 8.97 1.18
N GLU A 103 -16.59 9.33 0.05
CA GLU A 103 -17.09 8.37 -0.95
C GLU A 103 -15.94 7.58 -1.57
N GLU A 104 -14.83 8.25 -1.92
CA GLU A 104 -13.64 7.62 -2.46
C GLU A 104 -12.96 6.73 -1.41
N VAL A 105 -13.01 7.13 -0.13
CA VAL A 105 -12.59 6.29 1.00
C VAL A 105 -13.46 5.04 1.11
N SER A 106 -14.78 5.17 0.99
CA SER A 106 -15.72 4.05 1.00
C SER A 106 -15.47 3.09 -0.18
N GLN A 107 -15.23 3.63 -1.37
CA GLN A 107 -14.87 2.84 -2.55
C GLN A 107 -13.51 2.12 -2.40
N ALA A 108 -12.57 2.71 -1.67
CA ALA A 108 -11.27 2.10 -1.36
C ALA A 108 -11.38 0.99 -0.30
N LYS A 109 -12.28 1.13 0.68
CA LYS A 109 -12.62 0.08 1.66
C LYS A 109 -13.29 -1.11 0.98
N THR A 110 -14.29 -0.84 0.15
CA THR A 110 -15.02 -1.87 -0.61
C THR A 110 -14.08 -2.67 -1.50
N TYR A 111 -13.20 -1.97 -2.24
CA TYR A 111 -12.19 -2.63 -3.06
C TYR A 111 -11.21 -3.47 -2.23
N ALA A 112 -10.76 -2.97 -1.07
CA ALA A 112 -9.81 -3.70 -0.23
C ALA A 112 -10.39 -5.03 0.28
N ARG A 113 -11.68 -5.03 0.65
CA ARG A 113 -12.39 -6.24 1.05
C ARG A 113 -12.50 -7.23 -0.10
N ALA A 114 -13.01 -6.79 -1.25
CA ALA A 114 -13.13 -7.63 -2.44
C ALA A 114 -11.76 -8.19 -2.88
N ALA A 115 -10.71 -7.37 -2.87
CA ALA A 115 -9.35 -7.80 -3.24
C ALA A 115 -8.73 -8.77 -2.22
N SER A 116 -9.02 -8.60 -0.92
CA SER A 116 -8.58 -9.53 0.13
C SER A 116 -9.32 -10.87 0.07
N ASN A 117 -10.55 -10.86 -0.43
CA ASN A 117 -11.34 -12.07 -0.65
C ASN A 117 -10.97 -12.80 -1.94
N GLY A 118 -10.33 -12.13 -2.90
CA GLY A 118 -10.03 -12.66 -4.23
C GLY A 118 -11.17 -12.49 -5.24
N GLU A 119 -12.14 -11.63 -4.93
CA GLU A 119 -13.32 -11.35 -5.77
C GLU A 119 -13.02 -10.35 -6.89
N VAL A 120 -11.87 -9.67 -6.85
CA VAL A 120 -11.46 -8.70 -7.86
C VAL A 120 -10.68 -9.41 -8.97
N THR A 121 -11.24 -9.40 -10.18
CA THR A 121 -10.54 -9.93 -11.36
C THR A 121 -9.31 -9.07 -11.71
N PRO A 122 -8.26 -9.68 -12.29
CA PRO A 122 -7.07 -8.95 -12.73
C PRO A 122 -7.39 -7.80 -13.71
N ASP A 123 -8.33 -8.01 -14.64
CA ASP A 123 -8.77 -6.98 -15.58
C ASP A 123 -9.51 -5.82 -14.93
N ALA A 124 -10.35 -6.12 -13.94
CA ALA A 124 -11.01 -5.08 -13.15
C ALA A 124 -9.97 -4.25 -12.40
N ALA A 125 -9.01 -4.89 -11.74
CA ALA A 125 -7.90 -4.20 -11.07
C ALA A 125 -7.07 -3.35 -12.07
N ALA A 126 -6.74 -3.90 -13.24
CA ALA A 126 -5.96 -3.21 -14.26
C ALA A 126 -6.70 -1.99 -14.86
N ARG A 127 -8.01 -2.10 -15.12
CA ARG A 127 -8.84 -0.98 -15.59
C ARG A 127 -8.84 0.19 -14.60
N TRP A 128 -8.89 -0.12 -13.31
CA TRP A 128 -8.81 0.89 -12.25
C TRP A 128 -7.44 1.55 -12.16
N MET A 129 -6.38 0.80 -12.43
CA MET A 129 -4.99 1.26 -12.42
C MET A 129 -4.54 1.89 -13.76
N LYS A 130 -5.37 1.85 -14.80
CA LYS A 130 -5.04 2.37 -16.14
C LYS A 130 -4.75 3.88 -16.05
N GLY A 131 -3.60 4.30 -16.59
CA GLY A 131 -3.10 5.68 -16.49
C GLY A 131 -2.27 5.96 -15.24
N GLN A 132 -2.04 4.97 -14.38
CA GLN A 132 -1.28 5.13 -13.16
C GLN A 132 0.00 4.30 -13.20
N ARG A 133 1.16 4.97 -13.26
CA ARG A 133 2.42 4.37 -12.82
C ARG A 133 2.44 4.30 -11.28
N ALA A 134 1.36 3.84 -10.66
CA ALA A 134 1.27 3.62 -9.23
C ALA A 134 1.67 2.17 -8.91
N GLY A 135 2.80 1.76 -9.46
CA GLY A 135 3.54 0.61 -8.97
C GLY A 135 4.82 1.14 -8.36
N PHE A 136 5.27 0.56 -7.24
CA PHE A 136 6.66 0.11 -7.29
C PHE A 136 6.76 -0.62 -8.63
N SER A 137 7.45 -0.05 -9.63
CA SER A 137 7.99 -0.92 -10.67
C SER A 137 8.76 -1.96 -9.88
N CYS A 138 8.22 -3.17 -9.86
CA CYS A 138 9.02 -4.34 -9.59
C CYS A 138 10.22 -4.15 -10.50
N MET A 139 11.39 -3.94 -9.90
CA MET A 139 12.64 -4.00 -10.61
C MET A 139 12.65 -5.43 -11.17
N ARG A 140 12.31 -5.53 -12.45
CA ARG A 140 12.44 -6.75 -13.22
C ARG A 140 13.93 -6.75 -13.57
N GLU A 141 14.70 -7.39 -12.71
CA GLU A 141 15.97 -8.01 -13.13
C GLU A 141 15.63 -9.40 -13.69
#